data_AF-A0A7C5PM94-F1
#
_entry.id   AF-A0A7C5PM94-F1
#
_cell.length_a   1.000
_cell.length_b   1.000
_cell.length_c   1.000
_cell.angle_alpha   90.00
_cell.angle_beta   90.00
_cell.angle_gamma   90.00
#
_symmetry.space_group_name_H-M   'P 1'
#
loop_
_entity.id
_entity.type
_entity.pdbx_description
1 polymer ?
#
loop_
_entity_poly.entity_id
_entity_poly.type
_entity_poly.pdbx_seq_one_letter_code
_entity_poly.pdbx_strand_id
1 'polypeptide(L)'
;MEKMNENDCAGPAPAASLSIRQVPLEHLGRWIVAGWRDMVRIGWPSYLHGLVVFVLSLVTLRIALVEVYLLPGVATAFVLVGPMLATGLYAMSRRLEEGRPAGLRDALCAWRTASRCLWRFSLLLVLIGAAWVGISALLFHLFAHIEITHLTDFVYYVLAQKTEHFILWTIAGGLVAALMFGITV
;
A
#
# COMPACT_ATOMS: atom_id res chain seq x y z
N MET A 1 43.23 48.36 2.71
CA MET A 1 41.81 48.18 3.07
C MET A 1 41.10 47.74 1.80
N GLU A 2 41.09 46.45 1.54
CA GLU A 2 40.45 45.83 0.38
C GLU A 2 39.17 45.18 0.86
N LYS A 3 38.03 45.67 0.35
CA LYS A 3 36.69 45.20 0.71
C LYS A 3 36.48 43.78 0.16
N MET A 4 36.32 42.80 1.03
CA MET A 4 35.82 41.47 0.65
C MET A 4 34.32 41.58 0.35
N ASN A 5 33.97 41.27 -0.91
CA ASN A 5 32.61 41.28 -1.46
C ASN A 5 31.65 40.32 -0.74
N GLU A 6 30.48 40.83 -0.38
CA GLU A 6 29.29 40.14 0.15
C GLU A 6 28.55 39.28 -0.89
N ASN A 7 29.26 38.61 -1.81
CA ASN A 7 28.65 37.83 -2.90
C ASN A 7 28.79 36.30 -2.78
N ASP A 8 29.13 35.76 -1.60
CA ASP A 8 29.24 34.30 -1.39
C ASP A 8 27.91 33.65 -0.94
N CYS A 9 26.77 34.30 -1.24
CA CYS A 9 25.46 33.69 -1.14
C CYS A 9 25.22 32.82 -2.38
N ALA A 10 25.68 31.57 -2.31
CA ALA A 10 25.32 30.52 -3.26
C ALA A 10 23.79 30.52 -3.46
N GLY A 11 23.33 30.96 -4.63
CA GLY A 11 21.93 30.93 -5.00
C GLY A 11 21.37 29.51 -4.95
N PRO A 12 20.05 29.34 -4.72
CA PRO A 12 19.43 28.03 -4.70
C PRO A 12 19.73 27.28 -5.99
N ALA A 13 20.24 26.05 -5.88
CA ALA A 13 20.54 25.19 -7.01
C ALA A 13 19.29 25.10 -7.92
N PRO A 14 19.43 25.26 -9.26
CA PRO A 14 18.29 25.24 -10.15
C PRO A 14 17.53 23.93 -9.99
N ALA A 15 16.23 24.03 -9.72
CA ALA A 15 15.35 22.88 -9.60
C ALA A 15 15.46 22.04 -10.89
N ALA A 16 16.10 20.88 -10.79
CA ALA A 16 16.25 19.96 -11.90
C ALA A 16 14.87 19.71 -12.52
N SER A 17 14.71 19.99 -13.81
CA SER A 17 13.45 19.79 -14.51
C SER A 17 13.13 18.30 -14.52
N LEU A 18 12.14 17.91 -13.72
CA LEU A 18 11.58 16.56 -13.74
C LEU A 18 10.91 16.33 -15.10
N SER A 19 11.64 15.70 -16.02
CA SER A 19 11.08 15.28 -17.31
C SER A 19 10.08 14.14 -17.07
N ILE A 20 8.79 14.46 -17.24
CA ILE A 20 7.72 13.46 -17.24
C ILE A 20 7.87 12.63 -18.51
N ARG A 21 8.31 11.38 -18.36
CA ARG A 21 8.40 10.42 -19.47
C ARG A 21 7.02 9.86 -19.77
N GLN A 22 6.56 10.02 -21.00
CA GLN A 22 5.39 9.29 -21.47
C GLN A 22 5.80 7.85 -21.80
N VAL A 23 5.11 6.89 -21.20
CA VAL A 23 5.40 5.47 -21.37
C VAL A 23 4.19 4.79 -22.03
N PRO A 24 4.34 4.16 -23.21
CA PRO A 24 3.25 3.47 -23.86
C PRO A 24 2.93 2.13 -23.15
N LEU A 25 1.66 1.71 -23.23
CA LEU A 25 1.09 0.52 -22.55
C LEU A 25 1.89 -0.77 -22.77
N GLU A 26 2.53 -0.93 -23.92
CA GLU A 26 3.44 -2.05 -24.25
C GLU A 26 4.60 -2.25 -23.25
N HIS A 27 4.97 -1.22 -22.47
CA HIS A 27 5.97 -1.35 -21.42
C HIS A 27 5.49 -2.15 -20.22
N LEU A 28 4.18 -2.25 -19.96
CA LEU A 28 3.64 -3.04 -18.83
C LEU A 28 4.12 -4.49 -18.90
N GLY A 29 4.01 -5.11 -20.07
CA GLY A 29 4.50 -6.47 -20.29
C GLY A 29 6.02 -6.57 -20.09
N ARG A 30 6.77 -5.59 -20.60
CA ARG A 30 8.24 -5.54 -20.41
C ARG A 30 8.63 -5.42 -18.95
N TRP A 31 7.91 -4.63 -18.15
CA TRP A 31 8.18 -4.47 -16.71
C TRP A 31 7.86 -5.74 -15.91
N ILE A 32 6.76 -6.42 -16.24
CA ILE A 32 6.42 -7.70 -15.60
C ILE A 32 7.52 -8.74 -15.90
N VAL A 33 7.94 -8.84 -17.16
CA VAL A 33 9.02 -9.76 -17.56
C VAL A 33 10.35 -9.39 -16.89
N ALA A 34 10.67 -8.09 -16.79
CA ALA A 34 11.85 -7.61 -16.10
C ALA A 34 11.82 -7.98 -14.61
N GLY A 35 10.70 -7.70 -13.92
CA GLY A 35 10.53 -8.06 -12.51
C GLY A 35 10.62 -9.57 -12.27
N TRP A 36 10.05 -10.38 -13.18
CA TRP A 36 10.20 -11.84 -13.13
C TRP A 36 11.66 -12.27 -13.28
N ARG A 37 12.37 -11.69 -14.25
CA ARG A 37 13.79 -11.97 -14.48
C ARG A 37 14.65 -11.56 -13.29
N ASP A 38 14.35 -10.43 -12.66
CA ASP A 38 15.07 -9.95 -11.49
C ASP A 38 14.84 -10.87 -10.29
N MET A 39 13.60 -11.35 -10.08
CA MET A 39 13.29 -12.35 -9.06
C MET A 39 14.11 -13.64 -9.24
N VAL A 40 14.17 -14.17 -10.47
CA VAL A 40 14.94 -15.38 -10.79
C VAL A 40 16.45 -15.13 -10.64
N ARG A 41 16.96 -13.97 -11.07
CA ARG A 41 18.39 -13.61 -10.98
C ARG A 41 18.88 -13.42 -9.55
N ILE A 42 18.05 -12.80 -8.70
CA ILE A 42 18.35 -12.64 -7.27
C ILE A 42 18.31 -14.00 -6.57
N GLY A 43 17.37 -14.87 -6.97
CA GLY A 43 17.25 -16.24 -6.46
C GLY A 43 16.61 -16.31 -5.07
N TRP A 44 17.19 -17.13 -4.19
CA TRP A 44 16.62 -17.45 -2.87
C TRP A 44 16.17 -16.24 -2.02
N PRO A 45 16.94 -15.13 -1.93
CA PRO A 45 16.49 -13.94 -1.20
C PRO A 45 15.13 -13.40 -1.65
N SER A 46 14.88 -13.41 -2.96
CA SER A 46 13.63 -12.91 -3.53
C SER A 46 12.48 -13.87 -3.24
N TYR A 47 12.72 -15.18 -3.35
CA TYR A 47 11.72 -16.21 -3.02
C TYR A 47 11.36 -16.21 -1.53
N LEU A 48 12.33 -16.05 -0.62
CA LEU A 48 12.04 -15.97 0.81
C LEU A 48 11.19 -14.75 1.14
N HIS A 49 11.47 -13.60 0.51
CA HIS A 49 10.62 -12.41 0.66
C HIS A 49 9.19 -12.67 0.16
N GLY A 50 9.06 -13.26 -1.03
CA GLY A 50 7.77 -13.70 -1.56
C GLY A 50 7.04 -14.69 -0.65
N LEU A 51 7.77 -15.61 -0.02
CA LEU A 51 7.24 -16.57 0.95
C LEU A 51 6.69 -15.86 2.20
N VAL A 52 7.37 -14.84 2.71
CA VAL A 52 6.85 -14.04 3.85
C VAL A 52 5.52 -13.40 3.48
N VAL A 53 5.45 -12.75 2.30
CA VAL A 53 4.20 -12.14 1.81
C VAL A 53 3.11 -13.21 1.64
N PHE A 54 3.44 -14.37 1.05
CA PHE A 54 2.51 -15.48 0.87
C PHE A 54 1.96 -16.01 2.20
N VAL A 55 2.82 -16.21 3.21
CA VAL A 55 2.40 -16.64 4.54
C VAL A 55 1.48 -15.60 5.19
N LEU A 56 1.81 -14.30 5.09
CA LEU A 56 0.93 -13.24 5.59
C LEU A 56 -0.43 -13.24 4.89
N SER A 57 -0.46 -13.46 3.57
CA SER A 57 -1.71 -13.62 2.81
C SER A 57 -2.51 -14.83 3.28
N LEU A 58 -1.86 -15.98 3.52
CA LEU A 58 -2.53 -17.18 4.03
C LEU A 58 -3.09 -17.00 5.44
N VAL A 59 -2.34 -16.32 6.32
CA VAL A 59 -2.83 -15.98 7.67
C VAL A 59 -4.05 -15.07 7.57
N THR A 60 -3.98 -14.04 6.70
CA THR A 60 -5.11 -13.14 6.44
C THR A 60 -6.32 -13.90 5.92
N LEU A 61 -6.13 -14.77 4.93
CA LEU A 61 -7.19 -15.61 4.37
C LEU A 61 -7.77 -16.56 5.42
N ARG A 62 -6.91 -17.18 6.25
CA ARG A 62 -7.38 -18.08 7.30
C ARG A 62 -8.24 -17.34 8.32
N ILE A 63 -7.82 -16.16 8.78
CA ILE A 63 -8.62 -15.34 9.70
C ILE A 63 -9.94 -14.95 9.03
N ALA A 64 -9.90 -14.52 7.77
CA ALA A 64 -11.09 -14.16 7.00
C ALA A 64 -12.11 -15.31 6.86
N LEU A 65 -11.63 -16.56 6.77
CA LEU A 65 -12.50 -17.73 6.67
C LEU A 65 -13.07 -18.21 8.01
N VAL A 66 -12.42 -17.88 9.13
CA VAL A 66 -12.88 -18.28 10.48
C VAL A 66 -13.78 -17.20 11.09
N GLU A 67 -13.42 -15.92 10.92
CA GLU A 67 -14.10 -14.78 11.52
C GLU A 67 -14.55 -13.80 10.43
N VAL A 68 -15.72 -14.04 9.85
CA VAL A 68 -16.29 -13.23 8.76
C VAL A 68 -16.45 -11.75 9.17
N TYR A 69 -16.71 -11.48 10.45
CA TYR A 69 -16.78 -10.11 10.99
C TYR A 69 -15.44 -9.36 10.96
N LEU A 70 -14.31 -10.07 11.10
CA LEU A 70 -12.98 -9.47 11.05
C LEU A 70 -12.44 -9.34 9.62
N LEU A 71 -13.06 -10.02 8.66
CA LEU A 71 -12.61 -10.07 7.26
C LEU A 71 -12.30 -8.68 6.68
N PRO A 72 -13.17 -7.66 6.79
CA PRO A 72 -12.89 -6.36 6.20
C PRO A 72 -11.65 -5.72 6.84
N GLY A 73 -11.51 -5.83 8.17
CA GLY A 73 -10.39 -5.25 8.91
C GLY A 73 -9.06 -5.88 8.55
N VAL A 74 -8.99 -7.22 8.51
CA VAL A 74 -7.75 -7.95 8.21
C VAL A 74 -7.37 -7.79 6.74
N ALA A 75 -8.34 -7.81 5.82
CA ALA A 75 -8.10 -7.54 4.40
C ALA A 75 -7.58 -6.11 4.18
N THR A 76 -8.19 -5.12 4.81
CA THR A 76 -7.73 -3.73 4.76
C THR A 76 -6.32 -3.59 5.33
N ALA A 77 -6.03 -4.19 6.48
CA ALA A 77 -4.69 -4.14 7.07
C ALA A 77 -3.62 -4.74 6.13
N PHE A 78 -3.92 -5.90 5.52
CA PHE A 78 -3.01 -6.53 4.57
C PHE A 78 -2.70 -5.64 3.36
N VAL A 79 -3.73 -5.07 2.73
CA VAL A 79 -3.56 -4.18 1.56
C VAL A 79 -2.75 -2.93 1.90
N LEU A 80 -3.00 -2.33 3.07
CA LEU A 80 -2.35 -1.08 3.48
C LEU A 80 -0.89 -1.28 3.94
N VAL A 81 -0.52 -2.49 4.35
CA VAL A 81 0.87 -2.89 4.60
C VAL A 81 1.59 -3.30 3.30
N GLY A 82 0.86 -3.60 2.22
CA GLY A 82 1.38 -4.00 0.90
C GLY A 82 2.51 -3.12 0.35
N PRO A 83 2.39 -1.77 0.34
CA PRO A 83 3.46 -0.89 -0.14
C PRO A 83 4.77 -1.07 0.62
N MET A 84 4.70 -1.27 1.94
CA MET A 84 5.87 -1.54 2.77
C MET A 84 6.51 -2.87 2.39
N LEU A 85 5.72 -3.93 2.19
CA LEU A 85 6.23 -5.23 1.74
C LEU A 85 6.90 -5.13 0.36
N ALA A 86 6.37 -4.32 -0.54
CA ALA A 86 6.94 -4.09 -1.88
C ALA A 86 8.32 -3.42 -1.83
N THR A 87 8.61 -2.56 -0.84
CA THR A 87 9.90 -1.85 -0.75
C THR A 87 11.11 -2.77 -0.68
N GLY A 88 10.97 -3.98 -0.10
CA GLY A 88 12.06 -4.95 -0.01
C GLY A 88 12.46 -5.49 -1.39
N LEU A 89 11.48 -5.86 -2.22
CA LEU A 89 11.72 -6.27 -3.61
C LEU A 89 12.29 -5.12 -4.43
N TYR A 90 11.74 -3.92 -4.28
CA TYR A 90 12.20 -2.74 -5.01
C TYR A 90 13.66 -2.39 -4.68
N ALA A 91 14.07 -2.52 -3.42
CA ALA A 91 15.45 -2.28 -3.04
C ALA A 91 16.42 -3.31 -3.65
N MET A 92 16.00 -4.59 -3.71
CA MET A 92 16.80 -5.63 -4.35
C MET A 92 16.86 -5.45 -5.88
N SER A 93 15.75 -5.11 -6.53
CA SER A 93 15.68 -4.81 -7.97
C SER A 93 16.58 -3.62 -8.31
N ARG A 94 16.51 -2.53 -7.53
CA ARG A 94 17.35 -1.34 -7.72
C ARG A 94 18.84 -1.65 -7.57
N ARG A 95 19.22 -2.48 -6.59
CA ARG A 95 20.62 -2.95 -6.44
C ARG A 95 21.09 -3.73 -7.68
N LEU A 96 20.22 -4.57 -8.22
CA LEU A 96 20.51 -5.34 -9.43
C LEU A 96 20.67 -4.44 -10.65
N GLU A 97 19.85 -3.40 -10.79
CA GLU A 97 19.99 -2.36 -11.83
C GLU A 97 21.29 -1.56 -11.70
N GLU A 98 21.76 -1.31 -10.47
CA GLU A 98 23.08 -0.71 -10.19
C GLU A 98 24.27 -1.65 -10.49
N GLY A 99 24.02 -2.87 -10.97
CA GLY A 99 25.05 -3.89 -11.22
C GLY A 99 25.67 -4.48 -9.95
N ARG A 100 25.03 -4.29 -8.79
CA ARG A 100 25.50 -4.78 -7.48
C ARG A 100 24.78 -6.07 -7.09
N PRO A 101 25.43 -6.97 -6.34
CA PRO A 101 24.75 -8.13 -5.79
C PRO A 101 23.65 -7.67 -4.82
N ALA A 102 22.46 -8.25 -4.96
CA ALA A 102 21.32 -8.02 -4.10
C ALA A 102 21.08 -9.24 -3.20
N GLY A 103 20.74 -9.01 -1.93
CA GLY A 103 20.42 -10.09 -1.01
C GLY A 103 19.42 -9.70 0.08
N LEU A 104 19.12 -10.65 0.98
CA LEU A 104 18.14 -10.45 2.06
C LEU A 104 18.49 -9.29 2.99
N ARG A 105 19.79 -9.01 3.16
CA ARG A 105 20.24 -7.86 3.95
C ARG A 105 19.76 -6.56 3.35
N ASP A 106 19.64 -6.46 2.03
CA ASP A 106 19.16 -5.25 1.34
C ASP A 106 17.65 -5.11 1.47
N ALA A 107 16.89 -6.20 1.44
CA ALA A 107 15.45 -6.19 1.75
C ALA A 107 15.18 -5.81 3.22
N LEU A 108 15.92 -6.38 4.16
CA LEU A 108 15.81 -6.05 5.60
C LEU A 108 16.30 -4.63 5.90
N CYS A 109 17.38 -4.20 5.26
CA CYS A 109 17.88 -2.84 5.35
C CYS A 109 16.86 -1.88 4.72
N ALA A 110 16.23 -2.25 3.60
CA ALA A 110 15.14 -1.49 3.04
C ALA A 110 13.94 -1.45 3.98
N TRP A 111 13.59 -2.50 4.71
CA TRP A 111 12.52 -2.39 5.72
C TRP A 111 12.89 -1.55 6.94
N ARG A 112 14.17 -1.56 7.35
CA ARG A 112 14.68 -0.74 8.45
C ARG A 112 14.91 0.72 8.09
N THR A 113 15.27 0.97 6.83
CA THR A 113 15.69 2.28 6.30
C THR A 113 14.62 2.90 5.41
N ALA A 114 13.67 2.11 4.89
CA ALA A 114 12.38 2.60 4.40
C ALA A 114 11.89 3.50 5.50
N SER A 115 11.89 4.78 5.15
CA SER A 115 11.92 5.90 6.06
C SER A 115 10.89 5.69 7.17
N ARG A 116 11.18 6.13 8.40
CA ARG A 116 10.15 6.19 9.46
C ARG A 116 8.83 6.79 8.94
N CYS A 117 8.91 7.63 7.91
CA CYS A 117 7.79 8.11 7.11
C CYS A 117 6.94 6.98 6.51
N LEU A 118 7.50 6.03 5.73
CA LEU A 118 6.77 4.89 5.17
C LEU A 118 6.09 4.03 6.24
N TRP A 119 6.78 3.76 7.35
CA TRP A 119 6.19 3.04 8.48
C TRP A 119 5.04 3.79 9.13
N ARG A 120 5.23 5.09 9.41
CA ARG A 120 4.18 5.96 9.96
C ARG A 120 3.02 6.10 9.00
N PHE A 121 3.29 6.16 7.71
CA PHE A 121 2.31 6.28 6.65
C PHE A 121 1.48 4.99 6.53
N SER A 122 2.10 3.82 6.43
CA SER A 122 1.40 2.54 6.45
C SER A 122 0.61 2.34 7.74
N LEU A 123 1.17 2.70 8.91
CA LEU A 123 0.44 2.63 10.17
C LEU A 123 -0.76 3.57 10.20
N LEU A 124 -0.59 4.81 9.74
CA LEU A 124 -1.66 5.81 9.66
C LEU A 124 -2.78 5.32 8.74
N LEU A 125 -2.44 4.78 7.57
CA LEU A 125 -3.40 4.18 6.66
C LEU A 125 -4.14 3.02 7.33
N VAL A 126 -3.44 2.09 7.96
CA VAL A 126 -4.05 0.95 8.67
C VAL A 126 -5.02 1.43 9.76
N LEU A 127 -4.65 2.46 10.53
CA LEU A 127 -5.52 3.04 11.56
C LEU A 127 -6.76 3.70 10.97
N ILE A 128 -6.62 4.49 9.90
CA ILE A 128 -7.76 5.11 9.20
C ILE A 128 -8.67 4.04 8.60
N GLY A 129 -8.08 3.00 7.98
CA GLY A 129 -8.81 1.87 7.42
C GLY A 129 -9.54 1.07 8.48
N ALA A 130 -8.90 0.80 9.62
CA ALA A 130 -9.52 0.10 10.75
C ALA A 130 -10.66 0.93 11.36
N ALA A 131 -10.47 2.25 11.51
CA ALA A 131 -11.54 3.16 11.95
C ALA A 131 -12.72 3.14 10.97
N TRP A 132 -12.46 3.14 9.66
CA TRP A 132 -13.50 3.04 8.63
C TRP A 132 -14.26 1.71 8.69
N VAL A 133 -13.55 0.59 8.84
CA VAL A 133 -14.17 -0.74 9.02
C VAL A 133 -15.04 -0.76 10.27
N GLY A 134 -14.56 -0.20 11.39
CA GLY A 134 -15.33 -0.10 12.64
C GLY A 134 -16.59 0.76 12.49
N ILE A 135 -16.46 1.94 11.87
CA ILE A 135 -17.61 2.82 11.56
C ILE A 135 -18.61 2.09 10.65
N SER A 136 -18.13 1.41 9.61
CA SER A 136 -18.98 0.63 8.71
C SER A 136 -19.72 -0.45 9.47
N ALA A 137 -19.01 -1.26 10.27
CA ALA A 137 -19.63 -2.31 11.08
C ALA A 137 -20.68 -1.76 12.05
N LEU A 138 -20.43 -0.61 12.67
CA LEU A 138 -21.39 0.07 13.54
C LEU A 138 -22.63 0.54 12.77
N LEU A 139 -22.46 1.15 11.60
CA LEU A 139 -23.57 1.58 10.74
C LEU A 139 -24.40 0.38 10.28
N PHE A 140 -23.74 -0.71 9.88
CA PHE A 140 -24.42 -1.97 9.56
C PHE A 140 -25.19 -2.51 10.77
N HIS A 141 -24.60 -2.53 11.97
CA HIS A 141 -25.29 -3.00 13.18
C HIS A 141 -26.51 -2.14 13.56
N LEU A 142 -26.44 -0.82 13.35
CA LEU A 142 -27.53 0.11 13.66
C LEU A 142 -28.66 0.10 12.62
N PHE A 143 -28.34 -0.15 11.35
CA PHE A 143 -29.30 -0.02 10.24
C PHE A 143 -29.74 -1.34 9.60
N ALA A 144 -28.94 -2.40 9.71
CA ALA A 144 -29.25 -3.70 9.13
C ALA A 144 -29.67 -4.68 10.24
N HIS A 145 -30.96 -5.00 10.31
CA HIS A 145 -31.49 -6.08 11.15
C HIS A 145 -31.30 -7.46 10.49
N ILE A 146 -30.12 -7.70 9.90
CA ILE A 146 -29.81 -8.94 9.17
C ILE A 146 -28.50 -9.50 9.70
N GLU A 147 -28.50 -10.78 10.09
CA GLU A 147 -27.27 -11.49 10.43
C GLU A 147 -26.52 -11.83 9.14
N ILE A 148 -25.43 -11.11 8.88
CA ILE A 148 -24.52 -11.43 7.77
C ILE A 148 -23.60 -12.55 8.23
N THR A 149 -24.01 -13.79 7.98
CA THR A 149 -23.24 -14.99 8.32
C THR A 149 -22.27 -15.41 7.21
N HIS A 150 -22.61 -15.13 5.95
CA HIS A 150 -21.77 -15.48 4.80
C HIS A 150 -21.48 -14.28 3.89
N LEU A 151 -20.36 -14.35 3.17
CA LEU A 151 -19.94 -13.32 2.21
C LEU A 151 -20.99 -13.10 1.10
N THR A 152 -21.72 -14.15 0.73
CA THR A 152 -22.81 -14.10 -0.25
C THR A 152 -23.97 -13.23 0.24
N ASP A 153 -24.30 -13.30 1.53
CA ASP A 153 -25.41 -12.55 2.13
C ASP A 153 -25.12 -11.05 2.06
N PHE A 154 -23.86 -10.67 2.29
CA PHE A 154 -23.39 -9.30 2.11
C PHE A 154 -23.53 -8.82 0.66
N VAL A 155 -23.08 -9.61 -0.32
CA VAL A 155 -23.15 -9.23 -1.75
C VAL A 155 -24.60 -9.07 -2.20
N TYR A 156 -25.48 -10.00 -1.81
CA TYR A 156 -26.91 -9.89 -2.13
C TYR A 156 -27.55 -8.67 -1.47
N TYR A 157 -27.22 -8.40 -0.21
CA TYR A 157 -27.69 -7.21 0.49
C TYR A 157 -27.27 -5.94 -0.26
N VAL A 158 -25.98 -5.78 -0.59
CA VAL A 158 -25.47 -4.59 -1.29
C VAL A 158 -26.13 -4.40 -2.67
N LEU A 159 -26.37 -5.48 -3.43
CA LEU A 159 -26.93 -5.38 -4.79
C LEU A 159 -28.45 -5.21 -4.82
N ALA A 160 -29.17 -5.77 -3.84
CA ALA A 160 -30.63 -5.72 -3.79
C ALA A 160 -31.16 -4.46 -3.07
N GLN A 161 -30.30 -3.74 -2.35
CA GLN A 161 -30.72 -2.65 -1.48
C GLN A 161 -31.00 -1.35 -2.24
N LYS A 162 -32.20 -0.79 -2.02
CA LYS A 162 -32.65 0.52 -2.55
C LYS A 162 -32.76 1.60 -1.46
N THR A 163 -31.88 1.58 -0.46
CA THR A 163 -32.07 2.36 0.77
C THR A 163 -31.21 3.62 0.83
N GLU A 164 -31.77 4.70 1.36
CA GLU A 164 -31.12 6.00 1.61
C GLU A 164 -29.84 5.88 2.47
N HIS A 165 -29.82 4.92 3.41
CA HIS A 165 -28.67 4.62 4.27
C HIS A 165 -27.42 4.20 3.47
N PHE A 166 -27.58 3.53 2.33
CA PHE A 166 -26.46 3.13 1.47
C PHE A 166 -25.77 4.35 0.84
N ILE A 167 -26.54 5.37 0.46
CA ILE A 167 -26.01 6.63 -0.08
C ILE A 167 -25.20 7.35 0.99
N LEU A 168 -25.75 7.46 2.21
CA LEU A 168 -25.03 8.07 3.34
C LEU A 168 -23.72 7.34 3.64
N TRP A 169 -23.75 6.00 3.68
CA TRP A 169 -22.55 5.18 3.86
C TRP A 169 -21.52 5.38 2.74
N THR A 170 -21.99 5.48 1.49
CA THR A 170 -21.12 5.73 0.33
C THR A 170 -20.46 7.11 0.40
N ILE A 171 -21.21 8.15 0.77
CA ILE A 171 -20.68 9.52 0.94
C ILE A 171 -19.63 9.53 2.06
N ALA A 172 -19.90 8.89 3.19
CA ALA A 172 -18.95 8.77 4.29
C ALA A 172 -17.67 8.06 3.84
N GLY A 173 -17.79 6.97 3.07
CA GLY A 173 -16.64 6.25 2.50
C GLY A 173 -15.85 7.11 1.51
N GLY A 174 -16.54 7.87 0.68
CA GLY A 174 -15.93 8.84 -0.23
C GLY A 174 -15.14 9.93 0.50
N LEU A 175 -15.66 10.44 1.62
CA LEU A 175 -14.96 11.43 2.44
C LEU A 175 -13.68 10.87 3.07
N VAL A 176 -13.73 9.65 3.60
CA VAL A 176 -12.56 8.96 4.13
C VAL A 176 -11.54 8.71 3.02
N ALA A 177 -11.99 8.26 1.84
CA ALA A 177 -11.12 8.07 0.69
C ALA A 177 -10.44 9.39 0.25
N ALA A 178 -11.19 10.49 0.19
CA ALA A 178 -10.66 11.81 -0.13
C ALA A 178 -9.61 12.28 0.90
N LEU A 179 -9.86 12.03 2.19
CA LEU A 179 -8.90 12.32 3.26
C LEU A 179 -7.62 11.46 3.13
N MET A 180 -7.75 10.16 2.88
CA MET A 180 -6.60 9.28 2.65
C MET A 180 -5.80 9.74 1.42
N PHE A 181 -6.48 10.13 0.35
CA PHE A 181 -5.85 10.68 -0.86
C PHE A 181 -5.06 11.96 -0.55
N GLY A 182 -5.68 12.93 0.14
CA GLY A 182 -5.03 14.19 0.51
C GLY A 182 -3.87 14.06 1.49
N ILE A 183 -3.80 12.96 2.26
CA ILE A 183 -2.63 12.65 3.10
C ILE A 183 -1.49 12.02 2.27
N THR A 184 -1.83 11.38 1.15
CA THR A 184 -0.89 10.57 0.35
C THR A 184 -0.21 11.37 -0.77
N VAL A 185 -0.91 12.34 -1.36
CA VAL A 185 -0.48 13.16 -2.51
C VAL A 185 -0.13 14.57 -2.07
#